data_AF-A0A524IB21-F1
#
_entry.id   AF-A0A524IB21-F1
#
_cell.length_a   1.000
_cell.length_b   1.000
_cell.length_c   1.000
_cell.angle_alpha   90.00
_cell.angle_beta   90.00
_cell.angle_gamma   90.00
#
_symmetry.space_group_name_H-M   'P 1'
#
loop_
_entity.id
_entity.type
_entity.pdbx_description
1 polymer ?
#
loop_
_entity_poly.entity_id
_entity_poly.type
_entity_poly.pdbx_seq_one_letter_code
_entity_poly.pdbx_strand_id
1 'polypeptide(L)'
;LGPYVGLIITNCILMGRAEAFALGNPPGASLIDGFAAGLGYTYVLVIIAFFRELLGSGSIWGFKVLGSWWTNWSIMVMPPGAFFMLAAFIWIVKGLILKPEEEKKK
;
A
#
# COMPACT_ATOMS: atom_id res chain seq x y z
N LEU A 1 13.69 -7.08 -12.41
CA LEU A 1 12.83 -6.14 -13.18
C LEU A 1 11.90 -6.83 -14.16
N GLY A 2 12.34 -7.86 -14.91
CA GLY A 2 11.51 -8.59 -15.89
C GLY A 2 10.07 -8.95 -15.44
N PRO A 3 9.84 -9.63 -14.30
CA PRO A 3 8.49 -10.01 -13.87
C PRO A 3 7.63 -8.81 -13.42
N TYR A 4 8.25 -7.69 -13.03
CA TYR A 4 7.52 -6.51 -12.60
C TYR A 4 6.93 -5.73 -13.76
N VAL A 5 7.51 -5.80 -14.96
CA VAL A 5 6.99 -5.10 -16.15
C VAL A 5 5.57 -5.56 -16.47
N GLY A 6 5.32 -6.88 -16.45
CA GLY A 6 3.98 -7.44 -16.65
C GLY A 6 2.99 -6.98 -15.58
N LEU A 7 3.39 -7.01 -14.30
CA LEU A 7 2.54 -6.56 -13.19
C LEU A 7 2.24 -5.05 -13.19
N ILE A 8 3.17 -4.24 -13.71
CA ILE A 8 2.99 -2.79 -13.82
C ILE A 8 2.02 -2.47 -14.95
N ILE A 9 2.16 -3.11 -16.10
CA ILE A 9 1.30 -2.86 -17.28
C ILE A 9 -0.15 -3.26 -17.01
N THR A 10 -0.38 -4.36 -16.28
CA THR A 10 -1.73 -4.84 -15.94
C THR A 10 -2.27 -4.28 -14.62
N ASN A 11 -1.59 -3.30 -14.02
CA ASN A 11 -2.06 -2.72 -12.76
C ASN A 11 -3.32 -1.87 -12.98
N CYS A 12 -4.37 -2.17 -12.22
CA CYS A 12 -5.66 -1.48 -12.30
C CYS A 12 -5.57 0.03 -11.99
N ILE A 13 -4.58 0.48 -11.21
CA ILE A 13 -4.44 1.90 -10.85
C ILE A 13 -4.05 2.75 -12.07
N LEU A 14 -3.27 2.20 -13.01
CA LEU A 14 -2.87 2.90 -14.22
C LEU A 14 -4.06 3.11 -15.14
N MET A 15 -4.79 2.02 -15.46
CA MET A 15 -5.97 2.06 -16.32
C MET A 15 -7.06 2.95 -15.69
N GLY A 16 -7.32 2.80 -14.39
CA GLY A 16 -8.33 3.60 -13.70
C GLY A 16 -8.05 5.10 -13.68
N ARG A 17 -6.78 5.53 -13.61
CA ARG A 17 -6.42 6.96 -13.65
C ARG A 17 -6.35 7.50 -15.07
N ALA A 18 -5.90 6.68 -16.02
CA ALA A 18 -5.93 7.02 -17.43
C ALA A 18 -7.38 7.31 -17.89
N GLU A 19 -8.31 6.42 -17.56
CA GLU A 19 -9.73 6.56 -17.93
C GLU A 19 -10.42 7.72 -17.18
N ALA A 20 -10.18 7.87 -15.88
CA ALA A 20 -10.92 8.82 -15.06
C ALA A 20 -10.38 10.27 -15.11
N PHE A 21 -9.14 10.52 -15.52
CA PHE A 21 -8.58 11.89 -15.53
C PHE A 21 -7.70 12.23 -16.71
N ALA A 22 -6.91 11.29 -17.24
CA ALA A 22 -6.03 11.60 -18.37
C ALA A 22 -6.78 11.88 -19.68
N LEU A 23 -7.93 11.24 -19.92
CA LEU A 23 -8.73 11.46 -21.14
C LEU A 23 -9.43 12.83 -21.18
N GLY A 24 -9.63 13.48 -20.03
CA GLY A 24 -10.40 14.73 -19.93
C GLY A 24 -9.60 15.99 -19.60
N ASN A 25 -8.29 15.87 -19.36
CA ASN A 25 -7.45 16.97 -18.84
C ASN A 25 -6.19 17.20 -19.68
N PRO A 26 -5.59 18.40 -19.61
CA PRO A 26 -4.32 18.66 -20.27
C PRO A 26 -3.18 17.79 -19.70
N PRO A 27 -2.18 17.43 -20.51
CA PRO A 27 -1.14 16.46 -20.15
C PRO A 27 -0.35 16.88 -18.90
N GLY A 28 -0.11 18.19 -18.70
CA GLY A 28 0.59 18.68 -17.51
C GLY A 28 -0.16 18.41 -16.21
N ALA A 29 -1.48 18.55 -16.20
CA ALA A 29 -2.30 18.26 -15.02
C ALA A 29 -2.36 16.75 -14.76
N SER A 30 -2.48 15.94 -15.82
CA SER A 30 -2.52 14.47 -15.73
C SER A 30 -1.21 13.87 -15.21
N LEU A 31 -0.07 14.50 -15.50
CA LEU A 31 1.22 14.08 -14.92
C LEU A 31 1.25 14.27 -13.40
N ILE A 32 0.70 15.37 -12.89
CA ILE A 32 0.65 15.65 -11.45
C ILE A 32 -0.31 14.67 -10.75
N ASP A 33 -1.48 14.37 -11.33
CA ASP A 33 -2.43 13.38 -10.81
C ASP A 33 -1.81 11.98 -10.75
N GLY A 34 -1.19 11.54 -11.86
CA GLY A 34 -0.51 10.24 -11.92
C GLY A 34 0.63 10.13 -10.90
N PHE A 35 1.41 11.20 -10.73
CA PHE A 35 2.48 11.24 -9.75
C PHE A 35 1.96 11.20 -8.30
N ALA A 36 0.92 11.97 -7.98
CA ALA A 36 0.31 11.97 -6.66
C ALA A 36 -0.31 10.61 -6.31
N ALA A 37 -1.03 9.99 -7.26
CA ALA A 37 -1.62 8.67 -7.08
C ALA A 37 -0.54 7.58 -6.91
N GLY A 38 0.54 7.65 -7.70
CA GLY A 38 1.70 6.76 -7.58
C GLY A 38 2.40 6.90 -6.24
N LEU A 39 2.65 8.14 -5.78
CA LEU A 39 3.25 8.40 -4.47
C LEU A 39 2.38 7.88 -3.32
N GLY A 40 1.07 8.09 -3.39
CA GLY A 40 0.13 7.55 -2.40
C GLY A 40 0.19 6.03 -2.35
N TYR A 41 0.20 5.37 -3.51
CA TYR A 41 0.31 3.92 -3.60
C TYR A 41 1.64 3.40 -3.02
N THR A 42 2.76 4.01 -3.40
CA THR A 42 4.08 3.65 -2.85
C THR A 42 4.14 3.86 -1.34
N TYR A 43 3.61 4.96 -0.82
CA TYR A 43 3.61 5.25 0.61
C TYR A 43 2.87 4.17 1.42
N VAL A 44 1.68 3.78 0.98
CA VAL A 44 0.89 2.71 1.62
C VAL A 44 1.65 1.38 1.57
N LEU A 45 2.24 1.04 0.41
CA LEU A 45 3.00 -0.20 0.27
C LEU A 45 4.24 -0.25 1.15
N VAL A 46 4.97 0.86 1.29
CA VAL A 46 6.19 0.92 2.13
C VAL A 46 5.85 0.70 3.60
N ILE A 47 4.77 1.32 4.10
CA ILE A 47 4.33 1.12 5.49
C ILE A 47 3.93 -0.34 5.72
N ILE A 48 3.10 -0.91 4.83
CA ILE A 48 2.67 -2.30 4.96
C ILE A 48 3.87 -3.25 4.87
N ALA A 49 4.80 -3.01 3.95
CA ALA A 49 6.02 -3.80 3.79
C ALA A 49 6.88 -3.77 5.06
N PHE A 50 7.06 -2.60 5.69
CA PHE A 50 7.81 -2.46 6.93
C PHE A 50 7.29 -3.38 8.04
N PHE A 51 5.97 -3.34 8.31
CA PHE A 51 5.38 -4.21 9.31
C PHE A 51 5.40 -5.69 8.92
N ARG A 52 5.22 -6.00 7.63
CA ARG A 52 5.28 -7.39 7.13
C ARG A 52 6.68 -7.98 7.22
N GLU A 53 7.72 -7.19 6.97
CA GLU A 53 9.11 -7.62 7.10
C GLU A 53 9.47 -7.85 8.57
N LEU A 54 9.09 -6.92 9.44
CA LEU A 54 9.31 -7.02 10.89
C LEU A 54 8.64 -8.27 11.49
N LEU A 55 7.38 -8.53 11.15
CA LEU A 55 6.63 -9.68 11.69
C LEU A 55 6.96 -10.99 10.99
N GLY A 56 7.32 -10.95 9.71
CA GLY A 56 7.60 -12.13 8.88
C GLY A 56 8.98 -12.73 9.13
N SER A 57 10.05 -11.93 9.04
CA SER A 57 11.44 -12.40 9.13
C SER A 57 12.22 -11.88 10.33
N GLY A 58 11.60 -11.07 11.19
CA GLY A 58 12.25 -10.49 12.36
C GLY A 58 13.35 -9.48 12.00
N SER A 59 13.39 -9.04 10.74
CA SER A 59 14.41 -8.15 10.20
C SER A 59 13.77 -6.89 9.62
N ILE A 60 14.50 -5.79 9.70
CA ILE A 60 14.17 -4.55 9.01
C ILE A 60 15.34 -4.26 8.06
N TRP A 61 15.09 -4.20 6.76
CA TRP A 61 16.09 -3.84 5.75
C TRP A 61 17.32 -4.74 5.80
N GLY A 62 17.13 -6.02 6.11
CA GLY A 62 18.21 -7.01 6.26
C GLY A 62 18.95 -7.00 7.60
N PHE A 63 18.68 -6.04 8.50
CA PHE A 63 19.17 -6.08 9.86
C PHE A 63 18.22 -6.88 10.75
N LYS A 64 18.69 -7.96 11.38
CA LYS A 64 17.92 -8.72 12.37
C LYS A 64 17.73 -7.88 13.63
N VAL A 65 16.51 -7.39 13.84
CA VAL A 65 16.14 -6.58 15.01
C VAL A 65 15.55 -7.45 16.11
N LEU A 66 14.88 -8.55 15.74
CA LEU A 66 14.35 -9.54 16.66
C LEU A 66 15.34 -10.71 16.79
N GLY A 67 15.74 -11.02 18.03
CA GLY A 67 16.69 -12.09 18.36
C GLY A 67 16.15 -13.51 18.11
N SER A 68 16.90 -14.53 18.54
CA SER A 68 16.59 -15.96 18.34
C SER A 68 15.24 -16.42 18.91
N TRP A 69 14.57 -15.61 19.74
CA TRP A 69 13.27 -15.91 20.39
C TRP A 69 12.05 -15.58 19.54
N TRP A 70 12.20 -14.93 18.39
CA TRP A 70 11.06 -14.64 17.52
C TRP A 70 10.86 -15.75 16.47
N THR A 71 9.75 -16.47 16.60
CA THR A 71 9.32 -17.43 15.58
C THR A 71 8.82 -16.67 14.38
N ASN A 72 9.49 -16.83 13.24
CA ASN A 72 9.09 -16.22 11.98
C ASN A 72 7.66 -16.59 11.62
N TRP A 73 6.78 -15.60 11.48
CA TRP A 73 5.42 -15.82 11.01
C TRP A 73 5.38 -15.88 9.48
N SER A 74 5.62 -17.08 8.94
CA SER A 74 5.52 -17.35 7.49
C SER A 74 4.17 -16.97 6.88
N ILE A 75 3.10 -16.93 7.69
CA ILE A 75 1.76 -16.48 7.25
C ILE A 75 1.76 -15.01 6.81
N MET A 76 2.61 -14.17 7.41
CA MET A 76 2.69 -12.73 7.09
C MET A 76 3.36 -12.47 5.72
N VAL A 77 4.19 -13.41 5.26
CA VAL A 77 4.87 -13.33 3.95
C VAL A 77 3.95 -13.78 2.81
N MET A 78 3.04 -14.71 3.10
CA MET A 78 2.06 -15.20 2.13
C MET A 78 0.98 -14.15 1.77
N PRO A 79 0.28 -14.31 0.61
CA PRO A 79 -0.81 -13.42 0.20
C PRO A 79 -1.87 -13.11 1.27
N PRO A 80 -2.38 -14.07 2.07
CA PRO A 80 -3.37 -13.77 3.12
C PRO A 80 -2.88 -12.73 4.15
N GLY A 81 -1.59 -12.75 4.52
CA GLY A 81 -1.03 -11.76 5.44
C GLY A 81 -1.08 -10.33 4.89
N ALA A 82 -0.92 -10.16 3.57
CA ALA A 82 -1.03 -8.85 2.93
C ALA A 82 -2.45 -8.26 3.03
N PHE A 83 -3.48 -9.08 2.86
CA PHE A 83 -4.87 -8.65 2.97
C PHE A 83 -5.25 -8.22 4.40
N PHE A 84 -4.82 -8.99 5.41
CA PHE A 84 -5.05 -8.62 6.81
C PHE A 84 -4.36 -7.30 7.19
N MET A 85 -3.11 -7.12 6.76
CA MET A 85 -2.38 -5.89 7.04
C MET A 85 -3.00 -4.68 6.34
N LEU A 86 -3.46 -4.83 5.10
CA LEU A 86 -4.18 -3.77 4.39
C LEU A 86 -5.50 -3.43 5.08
N ALA A 87 -6.27 -4.43 5.51
CA ALA A 87 -7.52 -4.21 6.24
C ALA A 87 -7.29 -3.48 7.57
N ALA A 88 -6.27 -3.89 8.34
CA ALA A 88 -5.88 -3.23 9.58
C ALA A 88 -5.41 -1.79 9.32
N PHE A 89 -4.62 -1.55 8.28
CA PHE A 89 -4.17 -0.22 7.90
C PHE A 89 -5.35 0.71 7.56
N ILE A 90 -6.31 0.23 6.75
CA ILE A 90 -7.52 0.99 6.42
C ILE A 90 -8.33 1.28 7.68
N TRP A 91 -8.49 0.31 8.58
CA TRP A 91 -9.20 0.51 9.84
C TRP A 91 -8.52 1.55 10.74
N ILE A 92 -7.20 1.52 10.86
CA ILE A 92 -6.42 2.50 11.65
C ILE A 92 -6.56 3.90 11.04
N VAL A 93 -6.40 4.04 9.72
CA VAL A 93 -6.49 5.34 9.04
C VAL A 93 -7.92 5.92 9.16
N LYS A 94 -8.95 5.10 8.92
CA LYS A 94 -10.35 5.52 9.05
C LYS A 94 -10.84 5.61 10.51
N GLY A 95 -10.11 5.04 11.47
CA GLY A 95 -10.46 5.09 12.88
C GLY A 95 -9.80 6.25 13.62
N LEU A 96 -8.53 6.54 13.30
CA LEU A 96 -7.71 7.53 14.00
C LEU A 96 -7.55 8.85 13.25
N ILE A 97 -7.54 8.84 11.91
CA ILE A 97 -7.19 10.02 11.09
C ILE A 97 -8.44 10.63 10.45
N LEU A 98 -9.25 9.82 9.77
CA LEU A 98 -10.57 10.23 9.32
C LEU A 98 -11.60 9.77 10.36
N LYS A 99 -11.80 10.52 11.45
CA LYS A 99 -13.02 10.31 12.24
C LYS A 99 -14.19 10.45 11.25
N PRO A 100 -15.02 9.42 11.05
CA PRO A 100 -16.09 9.51 10.08
C PRO A 100 -16.94 10.73 10.45
N GLU A 101 -17.06 11.68 9.53
CA GLU A 101 -18.06 12.76 9.53
C GLU A 101 -19.49 12.18 9.41
N GLU A 102 -19.76 11.01 9.98
CA GLU A 102 -21.11 10.44 10.14
C GLU A 102 -21.79 10.94 11.43
N GLU A 103 -21.09 11.67 12.32
CA GLU A 103 -21.72 12.28 13.50
C GLU A 103 -22.32 13.68 13.28
N LYS A 104 -22.18 14.31 12.11
CA LYS A 104 -22.77 15.65 11.86
C LYS A 104 -24.10 15.66 11.10
N LYS A 105 -24.70 14.48 10.84
CA LYS A 105 -25.96 14.39 10.09
C LYS A 105 -27.04 13.53 10.78
N LYS A 106 -27.02 13.49 12.11
CA LYS A 106 -28.18 13.11 12.92
C LYS A 106 -28.81 14.36 13.54
#